data_AF-A0A7M7NM09-F1
#
_entry.id   AF-A0A7M7NM09-F1
#
_cell.length_a   1.000
_cell.length_b   1.000
_cell.length_c   1.000
_cell.angle_alpha   90.00
_cell.angle_beta   90.00
_cell.angle_gamma   90.00
#
_symmetry.space_group_name_H-M   'P 1'
#
loop_
_entity.id
_entity.type
_entity.pdbx_description
1 polymer ?
#
loop_
_entity_poly.entity_id
_entity_poly.type
_entity_poly.pdbx_seq_one_letter_code
_entity_poly.pdbx_strand_id
1 'polypeptide(L)'
;MVGFPTRHLQLWALSSSNFHGVQFTCEVFQPLFMLPSQKSALRICIAHPCNRYPADMCRRQGSSLEPFYQVAIVIKFPLESKEDDLKLLCLSDSEKVQETVPVRCLLNGECNTSNFELPSSCAEGGAKSICLRIEQGTSTLVEQQIPISIEVEPDYGVSHT
;
A
#
# COMPACT_ATOMS: atom_id res chain seq x y z
N MET A 1 -19.53 5.89 15.43
CA MET A 1 -18.99 5.19 16.62
C MET A 1 -20.17 4.51 17.29
N VAL A 2 -20.15 3.18 17.44
CA VAL A 2 -21.21 2.43 18.12
C VAL A 2 -20.76 2.19 19.56
N GLY A 3 -21.55 2.61 20.55
CA GLY A 3 -21.23 2.45 21.96
C GLY A 3 -22.15 1.43 22.62
N PHE A 4 -21.57 0.45 23.32
CA PHE A 4 -22.31 -0.54 24.11
C PHE A 4 -22.00 -0.31 25.58
N PRO A 5 -22.88 0.37 26.35
CA PRO A 5 -22.68 0.52 27.77
C PRO A 5 -22.90 -0.84 28.46
N THR A 6 -21.87 -1.38 29.09
CA THR A 6 -21.93 -2.64 29.83
C THR A 6 -21.37 -2.47 31.25
N ARG A 7 -21.93 -3.22 32.20
CA ARG A 7 -21.52 -3.26 33.61
C ARG A 7 -20.63 -4.47 33.94
N HIS A 8 -20.35 -5.33 32.96
CA HIS A 8 -19.57 -6.55 33.12
C HIS A 8 -18.53 -6.69 32.00
N LEU A 9 -17.34 -7.18 32.33
CA LEU A 9 -16.31 -7.53 31.34
C LEU A 9 -16.82 -8.70 30.48
N GLN A 10 -17.15 -8.42 29.22
CA GLN A 10 -17.64 -9.39 28.25
C GLN A 10 -16.95 -9.14 26.90
N LEU A 11 -16.61 -10.21 26.20
CA LEU A 11 -16.07 -10.14 24.83
C LEU A 11 -17.25 -10.01 23.87
N TRP A 12 -17.30 -8.91 23.12
CA TRP A 12 -18.30 -8.64 22.11
C TRP A 12 -17.65 -8.58 20.73
N ALA A 13 -18.28 -9.18 19.75
CA ALA A 13 -17.90 -9.05 18.34
C ALA A 13 -19.09 -8.53 17.56
N LEU A 14 -18.86 -7.52 16.73
CA LEU A 14 -19.81 -7.11 15.70
C LEU A 14 -19.45 -7.83 14.41
N SER A 15 -20.41 -8.56 13.87
CA SER A 15 -20.29 -9.19 12.56
C SER A 15 -21.40 -8.66 11.66
N SER A 16 -21.05 -8.41 10.41
CA SER A 16 -21.99 -8.12 9.34
C SER A 16 -21.66 -9.06 8.18
N SER A 17 -22.68 -9.55 7.49
CA SER A 17 -22.53 -10.49 6.38
C SER A 17 -22.68 -9.84 5.00
N ASN A 18 -23.20 -8.61 4.93
CA ASN A 18 -23.46 -7.89 3.69
C ASN A 18 -22.82 -6.51 3.75
N PHE A 19 -21.54 -6.43 3.38
CA PHE A 19 -20.81 -5.17 3.32
C PHE A 19 -21.02 -4.53 1.95
N HIS A 20 -21.68 -3.36 1.94
CA HIS A 20 -21.79 -2.48 0.79
C HIS A 20 -21.13 -1.15 1.13
N GLY A 21 -20.30 -0.64 0.23
CA GLY A 21 -19.67 0.67 0.39
C GLY A 21 -18.75 0.84 1.60
N VAL A 22 -18.14 -0.24 2.13
CA VAL A 22 -17.15 -0.11 3.21
C VAL A 22 -15.94 0.65 2.66
N GLN A 23 -15.56 1.76 3.30
CA GLN A 23 -14.42 2.56 2.86
C GLN A 23 -13.11 1.96 3.35
N PHE A 24 -12.37 1.35 2.45
CA PHE A 24 -10.99 0.91 2.67
C PHE A 24 -10.02 2.04 2.38
N THR A 25 -8.83 1.95 2.97
CA THR A 25 -7.74 2.89 2.72
C THR A 25 -6.60 2.15 2.04
N CYS A 26 -6.15 2.67 0.90
CA CYS A 26 -4.91 2.27 0.23
C CYS A 26 -3.84 3.31 0.52
N GLU A 27 -2.79 2.92 1.22
CA GLU A 27 -1.61 3.75 1.49
C GLU A 27 -0.46 3.29 0.60
N VAL A 28 0.12 4.21 -0.14
CA VAL A 28 1.28 3.92 -0.99
C VAL A 28 2.49 4.58 -0.40
N PHE A 29 3.53 3.77 -0.22
CA PHE A 29 4.79 4.16 0.34
C PHE A 29 5.87 4.07 -0.74
N GLN A 30 6.67 5.13 -0.85
CA GLN A 30 7.85 5.15 -1.70
C GLN A 30 9.12 5.23 -0.85
N PRO A 31 10.23 4.63 -1.31
CA PRO A 31 11.50 4.80 -0.63
C PRO A 31 11.99 6.25 -0.75
N LEU A 32 12.53 6.79 0.34
CA LEU A 32 13.16 8.11 0.41
C LEU A 32 14.55 8.08 -0.22
N PHE A 33 15.36 7.10 0.21
CA PHE A 33 16.73 6.89 -0.22
C PHE A 33 16.90 5.46 -0.69
N MET A 34 17.66 5.29 -1.77
CA MET A 34 18.02 3.99 -2.32
C MET A 34 19.50 3.92 -2.58
N LEU A 35 20.12 2.79 -2.23
CA LEU A 35 21.48 2.49 -2.67
C LEU A 35 21.48 2.22 -4.18
N PRO A 36 22.54 2.59 -4.92
CA PRO A 36 22.62 2.35 -6.37
C PRO A 36 22.47 0.88 -6.79
N SER A 37 22.73 -0.07 -5.87
CA SER A 37 22.62 -1.51 -6.10
C SER A 37 21.22 -2.08 -5.81
N GLN A 38 20.32 -1.29 -5.22
CA GLN A 38 19.00 -1.74 -4.81
C GLN A 38 17.95 -1.42 -5.89
N LYS A 39 17.00 -2.35 -6.08
CA LYS A 39 15.82 -2.09 -6.90
C LYS A 39 14.81 -1.27 -6.11
N SER A 40 14.38 -0.14 -6.66
CA SER A 40 13.30 0.67 -6.08
C SER A 40 12.00 -0.12 -6.11
N ALA A 41 11.26 -0.12 -5.00
CA ALA A 41 9.95 -0.76 -4.93
C ALA A 41 8.94 0.11 -4.17
N LEU A 42 7.73 0.27 -4.70
CA LEU A 42 6.62 0.87 -3.98
C LEU A 42 5.99 -0.17 -3.07
N ARG A 43 5.70 0.21 -1.82
CA ARG A 43 4.93 -0.63 -0.91
C ARG A 43 3.51 -0.11 -0.86
N ILE A 44 2.54 -0.99 -1.15
CA ILE A 44 1.12 -0.67 -1.15
C ILE A 44 0.45 -1.45 -0.04
N CYS A 45 -0.23 -0.73 0.85
CA CYS A 45 -0.95 -1.30 1.98
C CYS A 45 -2.44 -1.01 1.85
N ILE A 46 -3.27 -2.06 1.89
CA ILE A 46 -4.73 -1.90 1.98
C ILE A 46 -5.14 -2.20 3.42
N ALA A 47 -5.73 -1.20 4.06
CA ALA A 47 -6.17 -1.25 5.45
C ALA A 47 -7.71 -1.23 5.55
N HIS A 48 -8.22 -2.13 6.38
CA HIS A 48 -9.63 -2.14 6.78
C HIS A 48 -9.95 -0.92 7.67
N PRO A 49 -11.11 -0.25 7.52
CA PRO A 49 -11.43 0.97 8.27
C PRO A 49 -11.45 0.80 9.79
N CYS A 50 -11.74 -0.41 10.28
CA CYS A 50 -11.71 -0.71 11.71
C CYS A 50 -10.32 -1.04 12.24
N ASN A 51 -9.32 -1.18 11.37
CA ASN A 51 -7.95 -1.51 11.76
C ASN A 51 -7.05 -0.27 11.60
N ARG A 52 -6.57 0.29 12.72
CA ARG A 52 -5.63 1.44 12.73
C ARG A 52 -4.17 0.99 12.67
N TYR A 53 -3.89 -0.13 11.99
CA TYR A 53 -2.57 -0.77 11.99
C TYR A 53 -1.54 -0.36 10.92
N PRO A 54 -1.76 0.59 9.96
CA PRO A 54 -0.74 0.83 8.94
C PRO A 54 0.59 1.30 9.54
N ALA A 55 0.56 2.03 10.67
CA ALA A 55 1.76 2.52 11.33
C ALA A 55 2.65 1.42 11.92
N ASP A 56 2.08 0.31 12.42
CA ASP A 56 2.84 -0.75 13.07
C ASP A 56 3.48 -1.74 12.06
N MET A 57 2.91 -1.85 10.85
CA MET A 57 3.59 -2.54 9.74
C MET A 57 4.83 -1.76 9.26
N CYS A 58 4.76 -0.43 9.21
CA CYS A 58 5.91 0.42 8.86
C CYS A 58 6.96 0.46 9.98
N ARG A 59 6.58 0.33 11.26
CA ARG A 59 7.50 0.31 12.41
C ARG A 59 8.27 -0.99 12.62
N ARG A 60 7.94 -2.09 11.93
CA ARG A 60 8.84 -3.27 11.87
C ARG A 60 10.08 -3.02 10.98
N GLN A 61 10.43 -1.77 10.68
CA GLN A 61 11.75 -1.34 10.21
C GLN A 61 12.79 -1.49 11.33
N GLY A 62 13.25 -2.71 11.56
CA GLY A 62 14.29 -3.03 12.54
C GLY A 62 15.66 -3.35 11.92
N SER A 63 15.76 -3.47 10.60
CA SER A 63 17.01 -3.84 9.92
C SER A 63 17.57 -2.68 9.10
N SER A 64 18.86 -2.39 9.31
CA SER A 64 19.66 -1.36 8.63
C SER A 64 19.74 -1.47 7.09
N LEU A 65 19.09 -2.46 6.47
CA LEU A 65 19.18 -2.78 5.04
C LEU A 65 17.89 -2.48 4.26
N GLU A 66 16.77 -2.18 4.94
CA GLU A 66 15.53 -1.80 4.26
C GLU A 66 15.47 -0.29 4.05
N PRO A 67 15.04 0.19 2.87
CA PRO A 67 14.96 1.62 2.59
C PRO A 67 13.93 2.30 3.51
N PHE A 68 14.22 3.54 3.89
CA PHE A 68 13.26 4.37 4.60
C PHE A 68 12.09 4.70 3.68
N TYR A 69 10.87 4.41 4.10
CA TYR A 69 9.67 4.61 3.31
C TYR A 69 8.91 5.84 3.81
N GLN A 70 8.43 6.67 2.89
CA GLN A 70 7.48 7.74 3.17
C GLN A 70 6.15 7.48 2.47
N VAL A 71 5.05 7.95 3.05
CA VAL A 71 3.73 7.90 2.42
C VAL A 71 3.73 8.87 1.23
N ALA A 72 3.57 8.35 0.02
CA ALA A 72 3.40 9.15 -1.19
C ALA A 72 1.95 9.62 -1.33
N ILE A 73 0.99 8.72 -1.08
CA ILE A 73 -0.44 9.02 -1.21
C ILE A 73 -1.29 8.09 -0.34
N VAL A 74 -2.45 8.61 0.08
CA VAL A 74 -3.50 7.86 0.78
C VAL A 74 -4.79 7.99 -0.01
N ILE A 75 -5.35 6.87 -0.44
CA ILE A 75 -6.56 6.82 -1.26
C ILE A 75 -7.63 6.05 -0.51
N LYS A 76 -8.84 6.60 -0.46
CA LYS A 76 -10.01 5.90 0.08
C LYS A 76 -10.87 5.39 -1.06
N PHE A 77 -11.34 4.16 -0.94
CA PHE A 77 -12.21 3.56 -1.95
C PHE A 77 -13.27 2.67 -1.30
N PRO A 78 -14.49 2.63 -1.87
CA PRO A 78 -15.51 1.71 -1.43
C PRO A 78 -15.17 0.30 -1.92
N LEU A 79 -15.34 -0.69 -1.06
CA LEU A 79 -15.28 -2.10 -1.43
C LEU A 79 -16.67 -2.72 -1.32
N GLU A 80 -17.05 -3.44 -2.37
CA GLU A 80 -18.26 -4.25 -2.39
C GLU A 80 -17.91 -5.68 -1.99
N SER A 81 -18.76 -6.33 -1.19
CA SER A 81 -18.57 -7.73 -0.78
C SER A 81 -18.82 -8.77 -1.88
N LYS A 82 -18.90 -8.34 -3.15
CA LYS A 82 -19.03 -9.27 -4.28
C LYS A 82 -17.79 -10.15 -4.36
N GLU A 83 -17.96 -11.40 -4.81
CA GLU A 83 -16.97 -12.49 -4.76
C GLU A 83 -15.70 -12.25 -5.62
N ASP A 84 -15.60 -11.13 -6.33
CA ASP A 84 -14.42 -10.79 -7.11
C ASP A 84 -13.32 -10.21 -6.22
N ASP A 85 -12.15 -10.83 -6.29
CA ASP A 85 -10.92 -10.32 -5.68
C ASP A 85 -10.49 -8.98 -6.28
N LEU A 86 -9.77 -8.19 -5.50
CA LEU A 86 -9.21 -6.93 -5.98
C LEU A 86 -8.01 -7.20 -6.87
N LYS A 87 -7.89 -6.42 -7.95
CA LYS A 87 -6.70 -6.36 -8.78
C LYS A 87 -6.02 -5.02 -8.56
N LEU A 88 -4.80 -5.07 -8.05
CA LEU A 88 -3.91 -3.93 -7.95
C LEU A 88 -3.01 -3.90 -9.16
N LEU A 89 -2.98 -2.76 -9.83
CA LEU A 89 -2.26 -2.55 -11.07
C LEU A 89 -1.36 -1.34 -10.90
N CYS A 90 -0.06 -1.54 -11.01
CA CYS A 90 0.91 -0.46 -11.12
C CYS A 90 1.33 -0.35 -12.59
N LEU A 91 0.95 0.76 -13.21
CA LEU A 91 1.22 1.05 -14.61
C LEU A 91 2.31 2.12 -14.71
N SER A 92 3.37 1.78 -15.42
CA SER A 92 4.42 2.70 -15.85
C SER A 92 4.44 2.79 -17.37
N ASP A 93 5.22 3.71 -17.93
CA ASP A 93 5.30 3.95 -19.39
C ASP A 93 5.68 2.70 -20.21
N SER A 94 6.33 1.72 -19.60
CA SER A 94 6.86 0.53 -20.29
C SER A 94 6.44 -0.80 -19.67
N GLU A 95 5.99 -0.79 -18.41
CA GLU A 95 5.70 -2.02 -17.66
C GLU A 95 4.40 -1.92 -16.87
N LYS A 96 3.73 -3.06 -16.76
CA LYS A 96 2.53 -3.26 -15.96
C LYS A 96 2.79 -4.40 -14.98
N VAL A 97 2.72 -4.10 -13.69
CA VAL A 97 2.76 -5.09 -12.62
C VAL A 97 1.36 -5.22 -12.03
N GLN A 98 0.94 -6.47 -11.79
CA GLN A 98 -0.39 -6.77 -11.27
C GLN A 98 -0.28 -7.71 -10.07
N GLU A 99 -1.09 -7.42 -9.05
CA GLU A 99 -1.30 -8.30 -7.90
C GLU A 99 -2.79 -8.51 -7.64
N THR A 100 -3.15 -9.68 -7.11
CA THR A 100 -4.53 -10.00 -6.74
C THR A 100 -4.64 -10.10 -5.23
N VAL A 101 -5.55 -9.32 -4.64
CA VAL A 101 -5.77 -9.25 -3.20
C VAL A 101 -7.12 -9.88 -2.87
N PRO A 102 -7.14 -10.95 -2.05
CA PRO A 102 -8.38 -11.60 -1.68
C PRO A 102 -9.31 -10.70 -0.88
N VAL A 103 -10.50 -10.40 -1.39
CA VAL A 103 -11.47 -9.51 -0.71
C VAL A 103 -11.91 -10.10 0.63
N ARG A 104 -12.04 -11.43 0.70
CA ARG A 104 -12.40 -12.15 1.94
C ARG A 104 -11.46 -11.85 3.12
N CYS A 105 -10.16 -11.70 2.86
CA CYS A 105 -9.17 -11.41 3.91
C CYS A 105 -9.38 -9.97 4.41
N LEU A 106 -9.55 -9.04 3.47
CA LEU A 106 -9.80 -7.63 3.78
C LEU A 106 -11.09 -7.44 4.61
N LEU A 107 -12.18 -8.13 4.25
CA LEU A 107 -13.45 -8.07 4.99
C LEU A 107 -13.35 -8.69 6.39
N ASN A 108 -12.46 -9.66 6.61
CA ASN A 108 -12.18 -10.22 7.93
C ASN A 108 -11.31 -9.29 8.80
N GLY A 109 -10.97 -8.10 8.31
CA GLY A 109 -10.16 -7.11 9.02
C GLY A 109 -8.65 -7.32 8.86
N GLU A 110 -8.23 -8.27 8.02
CA GLU A 110 -6.82 -8.44 7.67
C GLU A 110 -6.37 -7.27 6.79
N CYS A 111 -5.09 -6.90 6.92
CA CYS A 111 -4.43 -5.94 6.05
C CYS A 111 -3.68 -6.69 4.96
N ASN A 112 -3.64 -6.13 3.75
CA ASN A 112 -2.78 -6.64 2.69
C ASN A 112 -1.64 -5.67 2.44
N THR A 113 -0.42 -6.20 2.32
CA THR A 113 0.78 -5.41 2.02
C THR A 113 1.55 -6.07 0.88
N SER A 114 1.84 -5.25 -0.13
CA SER A 114 2.39 -5.68 -1.40
C SER A 114 3.59 -4.81 -1.76
N ASN A 115 4.67 -5.40 -2.27
CA ASN A 115 5.83 -4.66 -2.75
C ASN A 115 5.89 -4.77 -4.28
N PHE A 116 5.80 -3.63 -4.96
CA PHE A 116 5.85 -3.52 -6.41
C PHE A 116 7.22 -2.98 -6.80
N GLU A 117 8.07 -3.84 -7.37
CA GLU A 117 9.33 -3.41 -7.98
C GLU A 117 9.06 -2.38 -9.09
N LEU A 118 9.79 -1.28 -9.05
CA LEU A 118 9.73 -0.23 -10.05
C LEU A 118 10.71 -0.53 -11.18
N PRO A 119 10.39 -0.13 -12.43
CA PRO A 119 11.34 -0.19 -13.52
C PRO A 119 12.60 0.61 -13.18
N SER A 120 13.77 0.14 -13.60
CA SER A 120 15.06 0.80 -13.36
C SER A 120 15.09 2.26 -13.81
N SER A 121 14.37 2.58 -14.89
CA SER A 121 14.26 3.96 -15.36
C SER A 121 13.61 4.89 -14.32
N CYS A 122 12.73 4.40 -13.46
CA CYS A 122 12.09 5.19 -12.40
C CYS A 122 13.03 5.51 -11.23
N ALA A 123 14.19 4.85 -11.14
CA ALA A 123 15.22 5.12 -10.15
C ALA A 123 16.24 6.18 -10.62
N GLU A 124 16.32 6.47 -11.92
CA GLU A 124 17.24 7.46 -12.50
C GLU A 124 16.64 8.88 -12.43
N GLY A 125 16.70 9.48 -11.25
CA GLY A 125 16.86 10.94 -11.05
C GLY A 125 15.94 11.88 -11.84
N GLY A 126 14.66 11.55 -12.03
CA GLY A 126 13.68 12.41 -12.69
C GLY A 126 12.29 12.25 -12.08
N ALA A 127 11.52 13.33 -12.00
CA ALA A 127 10.13 13.28 -11.56
C ALA A 127 9.32 12.41 -12.53
N LYS A 128 8.92 11.24 -12.05
CA LYS A 128 8.11 10.26 -12.80
C LYS A 128 6.83 10.01 -12.04
N SER A 129 5.77 9.68 -12.74
CA SER A 129 4.52 9.24 -12.13
C SER A 129 4.20 7.81 -12.50
N ILE A 130 3.65 7.07 -11.55
CA ILE A 130 3.05 5.75 -11.79
C ILE A 130 1.55 5.88 -11.62
N CYS A 131 0.80 5.24 -12.51
CA CYS A 131 -0.63 5.11 -12.33
C CYS A 131 -0.91 3.86 -11.49
N LEU A 132 -1.47 4.07 -10.30
CA LEU A 132 -2.08 3.01 -9.51
C LEU A 132 -3.54 2.89 -9.89
N ARG A 133 -3.95 1.67 -10.23
CA ARG A 133 -5.34 1.34 -10.51
C ARG A 133 -5.79 0.17 -9.63
N ILE A 134 -6.95 0.32 -9.02
CA ILE A 134 -7.61 -0.70 -8.21
C ILE A 134 -8.89 -1.10 -8.92
N GLU A 135 -8.99 -2.36 -9.30
CA GLU A 135 -10.16 -2.93 -9.99
C GLU A 135 -10.80 -4.03 -9.16
N GLN A 136 -12.12 -4.17 -9.28
CA GLN A 136 -12.89 -5.29 -8.73
C GLN A 136 -13.82 -5.81 -9.82
N GLY A 137 -13.63 -7.08 -10.21
CA GLY A 137 -14.33 -7.66 -11.36
C GLY A 137 -14.03 -6.88 -12.64
N THR A 138 -15.04 -6.22 -13.22
CA THR A 138 -14.93 -5.34 -14.40
C THR A 138 -14.92 -3.85 -14.05
N SER A 139 -15.05 -3.50 -12.79
CA SER A 139 -15.20 -2.11 -12.33
C SER A 139 -13.85 -1.55 -11.87
N THR A 140 -13.52 -0.34 -12.33
CA THR A 140 -12.40 0.43 -11.79
C THR A 140 -12.88 1.21 -10.55
N LEU A 141 -12.33 0.87 -9.38
CA LEU A 141 -12.65 1.53 -8.11
C LEU A 141 -11.80 2.79 -7.90
N VAL A 142 -10.52 2.72 -8.32
CA VAL A 142 -9.55 3.81 -8.19
C VAL A 142 -8.66 3.82 -9.41
N GLU A 143 -8.35 5.02 -9.88
CA GLU A 143 -7.25 5.27 -10.82
C GLU A 143 -6.59 6.59 -10.42
N GLN A 144 -5.32 6.53 -10.02
CA GLN A 144 -4.61 7.67 -9.44
C GLN A 144 -3.16 7.70 -9.88
N GLN A 145 -2.68 8.87 -10.30
CA GLN A 145 -1.26 9.09 -10.53
C GLN A 145 -0.55 9.35 -9.20
N ILE A 146 0.56 8.66 -9.01
CA ILE A 146 1.43 8.72 -7.85
C ILE A 146 2.75 9.37 -8.29
N PRO A 147 3.08 10.56 -7.78
CA PRO A 147 4.37 11.14 -8.04
C PRO A 147 5.45 10.32 -7.33
N ILE A 148 6.54 10.03 -8.05
CA ILE A 148 7.72 9.36 -7.51
C ILE A 148 8.81 10.42 -7.32
N SER A 149 9.36 10.47 -6.12
CA SER A 149 10.48 11.32 -5.76
C SER A 149 11.43 10.51 -4.86
N ILE A 150 12.34 9.78 -5.50
CA ILE A 150 13.33 8.95 -4.81
C ILE A 150 14.67 9.68 -4.92
N GLU A 151 15.32 9.92 -3.79
CA GLU A 151 16.67 10.48 -3.75
C GLU A 151 17.69 9.34 -3.89
N VAL A 152 18.69 9.54 -4.75
CA VAL A 152 19.82 8.62 -4.87
C VAL A 152 20.83 9.02 -3.81
N GLU A 153 21.20 8.08 -2.93
CA GLU A 153 22.25 8.35 -1.94
C GLU A 153 23.57 8.64 -2.68
N PRO A 154 24.23 9.78 -2.40
CA PRO A 154 25.50 10.10 -3.05
C PRO A 154 26.55 9.07 -2.65
N ASP A 155 27.26 8.52 -3.63
CA ASP A 155 28.42 7.66 -3.39
C ASP A 155 29.53 8.50 -2.75
N TYR A 156 29.58 8.50 -1.42
CA TYR A 156 30.71 9.02 -0.67
C TYR A 156 31.87 8.04 -0.86
N GLY A 157 32.47 8.08 -2.06
CA GLY A 157 33.67 7.33 -2.37
C GLY A 157 34.69 7.55 -1.26
N VAL A 158 34.94 6.51 -0.49
CA VAL A 158 35.99 6.53 0.54
C VAL A 158 37.30 6.69 -0.21
N SER A 159 37.78 7.94 -0.27
CA SER A 159 39.13 8.24 -0.72
C SER A 159 40.07 7.71 0.36
N HIS A 160 40.47 6.45 0.22
CA HIS A 160 41.62 5.91 0.94
C HIS A 160 42.87 6.59 0.37
N THR A 161 43.22 7.75 0.94
CA THR A 161 44.57 8.31 0.88
C THR A 161 45.43 7.70 1.97
#